data_AF-A0A2S9PZZ6-F1
#
_entry.id   AF-A0A2S9PZZ6-F1
#
_cell.length_a   1.000
_cell.length_b   1.000
_cell.length_c   1.000
_cell.angle_alpha   90.00
_cell.angle_beta   90.00
_cell.angle_gamma   90.00
#
_symmetry.space_group_name_H-M   'P 1'
#
loop_
_entity.id
_entity.type
_entity.pdbx_description
1 polymer ?
#
loop_
_entity_poly.entity_id
_entity_poly.type
_entity_poly.pdbx_seq_one_letter_code
_entity_poly.pdbx_strand_id
1 'polypeptide(L)'
;MVVRVPVEPVEAAVEADAVDAIASAGDVGVRGPLFGVAAQNAADGARWRVVVPLTAACPQQARDSLNSKLWFRAKDDARDKAERRALLAAVTRLENEPVDELTVEDTRYRIVRVEEYVGLGREGIEQPRPTDPE
;
A
#
# COMPACT_ATOMS: atom_id res chain seq x y z
N MET A 1 0.31 18.13 8.99
CA MET A 1 -0.87 17.72 8.19
C MET A 1 -1.73 18.95 8.03
N VAL A 2 -1.87 19.47 6.80
CA VAL A 2 -2.76 20.61 6.55
C VAL A 2 -4.08 20.01 6.08
N VAL A 3 -5.09 20.02 6.94
CA VAL A 3 -6.45 19.64 6.55
C VAL A 3 -6.99 20.80 5.73
N ARG A 4 -7.30 20.56 4.46
CA ARG A 4 -7.88 21.57 3.58
C ARG A 4 -9.37 21.69 3.95
N VAL A 5 -9.83 22.92 4.18
CA VAL A 5 -11.26 23.17 4.39
C VAL A 5 -11.99 22.92 3.06
N PRO A 6 -13.00 22.03 3.00
CA PRO A 6 -13.76 21.78 1.78
C PRO A 6 -14.52 23.04 1.37
N VAL A 7 -14.44 23.38 0.08
CA VAL A 7 -15.03 24.62 -0.46
C VAL A 7 -16.19 24.33 -1.42
N GLU A 8 -16.21 23.15 -2.02
CA GLU A 8 -17.27 22.73 -2.92
C GLU A 8 -18.40 22.00 -2.16
N PRO A 9 -19.68 22.15 -2.57
CA PRO A 9 -20.81 21.54 -1.85
C PRO A 9 -20.70 20.02 -1.68
N VAL A 10 -20.16 19.32 -2.68
CA VAL A 10 -19.95 17.87 -2.63
C VAL A 10 -18.82 17.52 -1.65
N GLU A 11 -17.71 18.25 -1.68
CA GLU A 11 -16.61 18.05 -0.72
C GLU A 11 -17.08 18.29 0.72
N ALA A 12 -17.92 19.31 0.93
CA ALA A 12 -18.48 19.63 2.24
C ALA A 12 -19.44 18.54 2.75
N ALA A 13 -20.26 17.97 1.87
CA ALA A 13 -21.12 16.84 2.21
C ALA A 13 -20.32 15.59 2.58
N VAL A 14 -19.28 15.24 1.80
CA VAL A 14 -18.37 14.12 2.08
C VAL A 14 -17.67 14.30 3.43
N GLU A 15 -17.20 15.51 3.73
CA GLU A 15 -16.56 15.80 5.02
C GLU A 15 -17.55 15.72 6.18
N ALA A 16 -18.78 16.22 6.02
CA ALA A 16 -19.82 16.12 7.04
C ALA A 16 -20.18 14.65 7.33
N ASP A 17 -20.39 13.83 6.29
CA ASP A 17 -20.62 12.39 6.43
C ASP A 17 -19.44 11.69 7.13
N ALA A 18 -18.20 12.09 6.83
CA ALA A 18 -17.01 11.55 7.50
C ALA A 18 -16.97 11.90 9.01
N VAL A 19 -17.31 13.14 9.36
CA VAL A 19 -17.36 13.58 10.76
C VAL A 19 -18.46 12.85 11.52
N ASP A 20 -19.65 12.73 10.93
CA ASP A 20 -20.79 12.01 11.52
C ASP A 20 -20.47 10.52 11.71
N ALA A 21 -19.81 9.89 10.74
CA ALA A 21 -19.37 8.51 10.84
C ALA A 21 -18.41 8.29 12.02
N ILE A 22 -17.39 9.16 12.15
CA ILE A 22 -16.44 9.11 13.29
C ILE A 22 -17.16 9.31 14.62
N ALA A 23 -18.12 10.24 14.70
CA ALA A 23 -18.90 10.48 15.92
C ALA A 23 -19.83 9.31 16.27
N SER A 24 -20.30 8.56 15.27
CA SER A 24 -21.15 7.38 15.44
C SER A 24 -20.36 6.12 15.84
N ALA A 25 -19.06 6.07 15.50
CA ALA A 25 -18.17 5.02 15.95
C ALA A 25 -17.95 5.15 17.47
N GLY A 26 -18.40 4.15 18.22
CA GLY A 26 -18.23 4.09 19.67
C GLY A 26 -16.92 3.44 20.09
N ASP A 27 -16.29 2.67 19.20
CA ASP A 27 -15.03 1.99 19.42
C ASP A 27 -14.30 1.74 18.07
N VAL A 28 -13.05 1.28 18.14
CA VAL A 28 -12.24 0.88 16.98
C VAL A 28 -11.79 -0.57 17.13
N GLY A 29 -12.17 -1.41 16.17
CA GLY A 29 -11.70 -2.78 16.06
C GLY A 29 -10.34 -2.86 15.35
N VAL A 30 -9.44 -3.71 15.84
CA VAL A 30 -8.18 -4.04 15.16
C VAL A 30 -8.37 -5.35 14.40
N ARG A 31 -8.15 -5.35 13.09
CA ARG A 31 -8.28 -6.54 12.23
C ARG A 31 -6.97 -7.32 12.09
N GLY A 32 -5.85 -6.68 12.43
CA GLY A 32 -4.53 -7.29 12.47
C GLY A 32 -3.58 -6.75 11.39
N PRO A 33 -2.34 -7.27 11.38
CA PRO A 33 -1.31 -6.79 10.47
C PRO A 33 -1.51 -7.34 9.06
N LEU A 34 -1.37 -6.47 8.08
CA LEU A 34 -1.20 -6.85 6.67
C LEU A 34 0.14 -6.37 6.16
N PHE A 35 0.64 -7.05 5.13
CA PHE A 35 1.93 -6.77 4.51
C PHE A 35 1.76 -6.50 3.02
N GLY A 36 2.68 -5.72 2.47
CA GLY A 36 2.80 -5.48 1.04
C GLY A 36 4.12 -4.81 0.72
N VAL A 37 4.20 -4.15 -0.44
CA VAL A 37 5.44 -3.53 -0.90
C VAL A 37 5.22 -2.09 -1.29
N ALA A 38 6.02 -1.20 -0.70
CA ALA A 38 6.14 0.18 -1.13
C ALA A 38 7.42 0.34 -1.95
N ALA A 39 7.38 1.16 -2.99
CA ALA A 39 8.53 1.56 -3.77
C ALA A 39 8.70 3.07 -3.74
N GLN A 40 9.95 3.51 -3.77
CA GLN A 40 10.34 4.89 -3.96
C GLN A 40 11.32 4.93 -5.13
N ASN A 41 10.97 5.68 -6.17
CA ASN A 41 11.87 5.96 -7.27
C ASN A 41 12.57 7.29 -7.02
N ALA A 42 13.86 7.39 -7.34
CA ALA A 42 14.62 8.63 -7.18
C ALA A 42 13.96 9.84 -7.90
N ALA A 43 13.27 9.61 -9.03
CA ALA A 43 12.55 10.64 -9.77
C ALA A 43 11.30 11.19 -9.03
N ASP A 44 10.73 10.43 -8.08
CA ASP A 44 9.56 10.85 -7.29
C ASP A 44 9.94 11.61 -6.01
N GLY A 45 11.24 11.84 -5.79
CA GLY A 45 11.77 12.42 -4.57
C GLY A 45 11.43 11.56 -3.34
N ALA A 46 10.93 12.18 -2.27
CA ALA A 46 10.66 11.51 -0.99
C ALA A 46 9.36 10.68 -0.97
N ARG A 47 8.64 10.56 -2.10
CA ARG A 47 7.32 9.89 -2.13
C ARG A 47 7.46 8.38 -2.23
N TRP A 48 6.67 7.68 -1.43
CA TRP A 48 6.50 6.23 -1.51
C TRP A 48 5.19 5.89 -2.22
N ARG A 49 5.20 4.83 -3.01
CA ARG A 49 4.02 4.30 -3.71
C ARG A 49 3.84 2.84 -3.37
N VAL A 50 2.62 2.42 -3.06
CA VAL A 50 2.30 1.00 -2.89
C VAL A 50 2.30 0.34 -4.27
N VAL A 51 3.17 -0.67 -4.47
CA VAL A 51 3.37 -1.34 -5.76
C VAL A 51 2.98 -2.82 -5.75
N VAL A 52 2.78 -3.37 -4.55
CA VAL A 52 2.13 -4.66 -4.28
C VAL A 52 1.06 -4.38 -3.23
N PRO A 53 -0.20 -4.83 -3.42
CA PRO A 53 -1.28 -4.62 -2.47
C PRO A 53 -0.93 -5.03 -1.04
N LEU A 54 -1.51 -4.31 -0.07
CA LEU A 54 -1.33 -4.54 1.36
C LEU A 54 -2.30 -5.61 1.87
N THR A 55 -2.22 -6.81 1.30
CA THR A 55 -3.19 -7.89 1.57
C THR A 55 -2.52 -9.19 2.04
N ALA A 56 -1.19 -9.22 2.10
CA ALA A 56 -0.45 -10.40 2.53
C ALA A 56 -0.58 -10.59 4.05
N ALA A 57 -0.79 -11.83 4.49
CA ALA A 57 -0.94 -12.18 5.90
C ALA A 57 0.42 -12.23 6.64
N CYS A 58 1.53 -12.33 5.90
CA CYS A 58 2.87 -12.36 6.48
C CYS A 58 3.89 -11.65 5.57
N PRO A 59 5.05 -11.21 6.11
CA PRO A 59 6.06 -10.51 5.31
C PRO A 59 6.65 -11.39 4.20
N GLN A 60 6.71 -12.71 4.38
CA GLN A 60 7.22 -13.60 3.35
C GLN A 60 6.34 -13.60 2.09
N GLN A 61 5.01 -13.62 2.23
CA GLN A 61 4.09 -13.52 1.10
C GLN A 61 4.25 -12.19 0.32
N ALA A 62 4.57 -11.10 1.01
CA ALA A 62 4.89 -9.83 0.36
C ALA A 62 6.22 -9.89 -0.41
N ARG A 63 7.24 -10.59 0.11
CA ARG A 63 8.51 -10.85 -0.60
C ARG A 63 8.30 -11.72 -1.83
N ASP A 64 7.47 -12.76 -1.74
CA ASP A 64 7.16 -13.64 -2.87
C ASP A 64 6.41 -12.87 -3.98
N SER A 65 5.53 -11.96 -3.58
CA SER A 65 4.84 -11.04 -4.49
C SER A 65 5.80 -10.04 -5.14
N LEU A 66 6.78 -9.51 -4.38
CA LEU A 66 7.84 -8.67 -4.93
C LEU A 66 8.70 -9.44 -5.94
N ASN A 67 9.10 -10.67 -5.60
CA ASN A 67 9.87 -11.55 -6.48
C ASN A 67 9.14 -11.72 -7.82
N SER A 68 7.87 -12.14 -7.76
CA SER A 68 7.03 -12.32 -8.95
C SER A 68 6.95 -11.03 -9.78
N LYS A 69 6.72 -9.89 -9.13
CA LYS A 69 6.66 -8.58 -9.79
C LYS A 69 7.95 -8.22 -10.53
N LEU A 70 9.12 -8.41 -9.88
CA LEU A 70 10.41 -8.12 -10.49
C LEU A 70 10.74 -9.09 -11.62
N TRP A 71 10.34 -10.36 -11.48
CA TRP A 71 10.50 -11.36 -12.53
C TRP A 71 9.69 -11.00 -13.79
N PHE A 72 8.41 -10.65 -13.65
CA PHE A 72 7.57 -10.22 -14.78
C PHE A 72 8.11 -8.96 -15.42
N ARG A 73 8.55 -7.97 -14.62
CA ARG A 73 9.20 -6.76 -15.15
C ARG A 73 10.46 -7.11 -15.94
N ALA A 74 11.29 -8.06 -15.46
CA ALA A 74 12.50 -8.48 -16.15
C ALA A 74 12.20 -9.18 -17.49
N LYS A 75 11.09 -9.90 -17.54
CA LYS A 75 10.65 -10.67 -18.71
C LYS A 75 9.99 -9.77 -19.77
N ASP A 76 9.06 -8.94 -19.35
CA ASP A 76 8.11 -8.27 -20.24
C ASP A 76 8.42 -6.77 -20.45
N ASP A 77 9.06 -6.10 -19.47
CA ASP A 77 9.20 -4.62 -19.44
C ASP A 77 10.64 -4.09 -19.41
N ALA A 78 11.66 -4.95 -19.37
CA ALA A 78 13.05 -4.51 -19.27
C ALA A 78 13.50 -3.76 -20.54
N ARG A 79 14.02 -2.55 -20.38
CA ARG A 79 14.43 -1.68 -21.51
C ARG A 79 15.68 -2.18 -22.20
N ASP A 80 16.59 -2.75 -21.44
CA ASP A 80 17.86 -3.27 -21.94
C ASP A 80 18.36 -4.49 -21.15
N LYS A 81 19.48 -5.05 -21.62
CA LYS A 81 20.12 -6.22 -21.01
C LYS A 81 20.69 -5.93 -19.62
N ALA A 82 21.06 -4.69 -19.32
CA ALA A 82 21.60 -4.32 -18.01
C ALA A 82 20.47 -4.30 -16.97
N GLU A 83 19.37 -3.61 -17.26
CA GLU A 83 18.17 -3.58 -16.41
C GLU A 83 17.63 -4.99 -16.18
N ARG A 84 17.55 -5.82 -17.23
CA ARG A 84 17.12 -7.21 -17.08
C ARG A 84 18.02 -8.01 -16.13
N ARG A 85 19.35 -7.82 -16.21
CA ARG A 85 20.28 -8.50 -15.29
C ARG A 85 20.13 -8.02 -13.86
N ALA A 86 19.95 -6.71 -13.65
CA ALA A 86 19.74 -6.15 -12.31
C ALA A 86 18.45 -6.69 -11.67
N LEU A 87 17.36 -6.74 -12.43
CA LEU A 87 16.09 -7.30 -11.96
C LEU A 87 16.22 -8.80 -11.61
N LEU A 88 16.89 -9.60 -12.46
CA LEU A 88 17.07 -11.02 -12.18
C LEU A 88 18.01 -11.28 -10.99
N ALA A 89 19.05 -10.47 -10.80
CA ALA A 89 19.89 -10.56 -9.60
C ALA A 89 19.09 -10.27 -8.32
N ALA A 90 18.17 -9.30 -8.37
CA ALA A 90 17.24 -9.02 -7.30
C ALA A 90 16.25 -10.17 -7.01
N VAL A 91 15.72 -10.81 -8.07
CA VAL A 91 14.90 -12.04 -7.95
C VAL A 91 15.69 -13.13 -7.23
N THR A 92 16.91 -13.44 -7.69
CA THR A 92 17.77 -14.44 -7.06
C THR A 92 18.03 -14.10 -5.58
N ARG A 93 18.25 -12.83 -5.24
CA ARG A 93 18.42 -12.45 -3.83
C ARG A 93 17.18 -12.73 -2.99
N LEU A 94 15.99 -12.40 -3.49
CA LEU A 94 14.72 -12.65 -2.79
C LEU A 94 14.42 -14.15 -2.61
N GLU A 95 14.92 -15.02 -3.50
CA GLU A 95 14.78 -16.47 -3.36
C GLU A 95 15.64 -17.06 -2.22
N ASN A 96 16.73 -16.38 -1.86
CA ASN A 96 17.74 -16.91 -0.93
C ASN A 96 17.76 -16.18 0.42
N GLU A 97 17.21 -14.96 0.51
CA GLU A 97 17.31 -14.11 1.69
C GLU A 97 15.95 -13.49 2.07
N PRO A 98 15.62 -13.36 3.38
CA PRO A 98 14.41 -12.68 3.84
C PRO A 98 14.56 -11.14 3.83
N VAL A 99 14.83 -10.57 2.66
CA VAL A 99 15.14 -9.14 2.47
C VAL A 99 13.92 -8.24 2.76
N ASP A 100 14.08 -7.22 3.61
CA ASP A 100 13.04 -6.21 3.86
C ASP A 100 13.22 -4.93 3.04
N GLU A 101 14.45 -4.65 2.60
CA GLU A 101 14.76 -3.52 1.72
C GLU A 101 15.65 -3.96 0.56
N LEU A 102 15.22 -3.62 -0.65
CA LEU A 102 15.90 -4.01 -1.88
C LEU A 102 15.94 -2.82 -2.82
N THR A 103 17.11 -2.51 -3.36
CA THR A 103 17.24 -1.47 -4.39
C THR A 103 17.60 -2.12 -5.71
N VAL A 104 16.88 -1.75 -6.77
CA VAL A 104 17.17 -2.17 -8.15
C VAL A 104 17.20 -0.91 -9.00
N GLU A 105 18.37 -0.60 -9.56
CA GLU A 105 18.63 0.69 -10.22
C GLU A 105 18.22 1.85 -9.29
N ASP A 106 17.43 2.81 -9.78
CA ASP A 106 16.96 3.97 -9.03
C ASP A 106 15.71 3.74 -8.19
N THR A 107 15.28 2.48 -8.03
CA THR A 107 14.04 2.14 -7.29
C THR A 107 14.34 1.35 -6.02
N ARG A 108 13.99 1.93 -4.87
CA ARG A 108 14.05 1.28 -3.57
C ARG A 108 12.69 0.66 -3.23
N TYR A 109 12.67 -0.63 -2.99
CA TYR A 109 11.53 -1.42 -2.53
C TYR A 109 11.65 -1.68 -1.03
N ARG A 110 10.52 -1.65 -0.33
CA ARG A 110 10.40 -1.99 1.09
C ARG A 110 9.22 -2.90 1.33
N ILE A 111 9.44 -3.95 2.11
CA ILE A 111 8.36 -4.69 2.75
C ILE A 111 7.78 -3.79 3.83
N VAL A 112 6.47 -3.54 3.77
CA VAL A 112 5.77 -2.67 4.70
C VAL A 112 4.71 -3.46 5.47
N ARG A 113 4.53 -3.11 6.73
CA ARG A 113 3.47 -3.60 7.61
C ARG A 113 2.46 -2.48 7.81
N VAL A 114 1.18 -2.80 7.69
CA VAL A 114 0.08 -1.90 8.03
C VAL A 114 -0.83 -2.57 9.05
N GLU A 115 -1.47 -1.77 9.87
CA GLU A 115 -2.56 -2.21 10.75
C GLU A 115 -3.88 -1.81 10.11
N GLU A 116 -4.79 -2.77 9.98
CA GLU A 116 -6.15 -2.48 9.55
C GLU A 116 -7.04 -2.21 10.77
N TYR A 117 -7.73 -1.08 10.72
CA TYR A 117 -8.67 -0.63 11.75
C TYR A 117 -10.06 -0.49 11.14
N VAL A 118 -11.08 -0.74 11.95
CA VAL A 118 -12.48 -0.61 11.54
C VAL A 118 -13.28 0.11 12.63
N GLY A 119 -14.14 1.06 12.24
CA GLY A 119 -15.08 1.69 13.15
C GLY A 119 -16.13 0.69 13.64
N LEU A 120 -16.43 0.70 14.94
CA LEU A 120 -17.47 -0.11 15.56
C LEU A 120 -18.51 0.81 16.21
N GLY A 121 -19.74 0.77 15.70
CA GLY A 121 -20.90 1.49 16.23
C GLY A 121 -21.93 0.55 16.85
N ARG A 122 -23.05 1.13 17.30
CA ARG A 122 -24.15 0.36 17.92
C ARG A 122 -24.71 -0.73 16.98
N GLU A 123 -24.71 -0.46 15.69
CA GLU A 123 -25.20 -1.37 14.65
C GLU A 123 -24.12 -2.31 14.10
N GLY A 124 -22.91 -2.33 14.70
CA GLY A 124 -21.79 -3.18 14.30
C GLY A 124 -20.68 -2.43 13.56
N ILE A 125 -20.04 -3.10 12.60
CA ILE A 125 -18.99 -2.52 11.76
C ILE A 125 -19.57 -1.33 10.98
N GLU A 126 -18.80 -0.24 10.89
CA GLU A 126 -19.11 0.92 10.05
C GLU A 126 -19.50 0.47 8.63
N GLN A 127 -20.66 0.94 8.19
CA GLN A 127 -21.20 0.65 6.86
C GLN A 127 -20.77 1.75 5.87
N PRO A 128 -20.83 1.49 4.54
CA PRO A 128 -20.60 2.53 3.54
C PRO A 128 -21.45 3.78 3.83
N ARG A 129 -20.83 4.95 3.74
CA ARG A 129 -21.49 6.24 3.98
C ARG A 129 -22.37 6.60 2.78
N PRO A 130 -23.43 7.40 2.97
CA PRO A 130 -24.28 7.85 1.87
C PRO A 130 -23.52 8.54 0.73
N THR A 131 -22.42 9.25 1.03
CA THR A 131 -21.57 9.88 0.02
C THR A 131 -20.49 8.96 -0.58
N ASP A 132 -20.33 7.73 -0.08
CA ASP A 132 -19.37 6.80 -0.68
C ASP A 132 -19.87 6.35 -2.06
N PRO A 133 -18.99 6.25 -3.07
CA PRO A 133 -19.37 5.78 -4.40
C PRO A 133 -19.78 4.30 -4.37
N GLU A 134 -20.77 3.93 -5.19
CA GLU A 134 -21.15 2.54 -5.47
C GLU A 134 -20.07 1.75 -6.22
#